data_AF-A0A5N6TAW5-F1
#
_entry.id   AF-A0A5N6TAW5-F1
#
_cell.length_a   1.000
_cell.length_b   1.000
_cell.length_c   1.000
_cell.angle_alpha   90.00
_cell.angle_beta   90.00
_cell.angle_gamma   90.00
#
_symmetry.space_group_name_H-M   'P 1'
#
loop_
_entity.id
_entity.type
_entity.pdbx_description
1 polymer ?
#
loop_
_entity_poly.entity_id
_entity_poly.type
_entity_poly.pdbx_seq_one_letter_code
_entity_poly.pdbx_strand_id
1 'polypeptide(L)'
;MFESLPDIASTGAKAVTGELEFQVLTSHFTHLKDFQDTDSLTTPCCIEGVDWYLSDAALSCDMKGYSTVKKRRNDIQRARYTLG
;
A
#
# COMPACT_ATOMS: atom_id res chain seq x y z
N MET A 1 -12.06 -0.35 -7.83
CA MET A 1 -10.83 -0.93 -7.20
C MET A 1 -11.10 -1.60 -5.84
N PHE A 2 -11.83 -1.00 -4.90
CA PHE A 2 -12.05 -1.56 -3.55
C PHE A 2 -13.34 -2.38 -3.35
N GLU A 3 -13.98 -2.78 -4.45
CA GLU A 3 -15.31 -3.40 -4.44
C GLU A 3 -15.32 -4.81 -3.84
N SER A 4 -14.22 -5.55 -3.94
CA SER A 4 -14.09 -6.92 -3.41
C SER A 4 -13.59 -7.00 -1.96
N LEU A 5 -13.38 -5.86 -1.28
CA LEU A 5 -13.06 -5.84 0.15
C LEU A 5 -14.09 -6.56 1.05
N PRO A 6 -15.42 -6.54 0.77
CA PRO A 6 -16.44 -7.43 1.34
C PRO A 6 -16.02 -8.90 1.44
N ASP A 7 -15.45 -9.42 0.37
CA ASP A 7 -15.26 -10.86 0.20
C ASP A 7 -14.03 -11.39 0.94
N ILE A 8 -13.14 -10.49 1.38
CA ILE A 8 -11.94 -10.79 2.17
C ILE A 8 -12.03 -10.28 3.62
N ALA A 9 -13.25 -10.24 4.18
CA ALA A 9 -13.47 -9.74 5.53
C ALA A 9 -12.82 -10.59 6.64
N SER A 10 -12.53 -11.87 6.38
CA SER A 10 -11.89 -12.78 7.33
C SER A 10 -10.45 -13.10 6.94
N THR A 11 -9.61 -13.37 7.95
CA THR A 11 -8.21 -13.78 7.73
C THR A 11 -8.16 -15.06 6.91
N GLY A 12 -7.33 -15.05 5.86
CA GLY A 12 -7.16 -16.20 4.95
C GLY A 12 -8.16 -16.27 3.79
N ALA A 13 -9.21 -15.42 3.79
CA ALA A 13 -10.11 -15.30 2.66
C ALA A 13 -9.42 -14.70 1.42
N LYS A 14 -9.96 -15.02 0.23
CA LYS A 14 -9.44 -14.60 -1.06
C LYS A 14 -10.58 -14.11 -1.94
N ALA A 15 -10.29 -13.12 -2.78
CA ALA A 15 -11.20 -12.62 -3.81
C ALA A 15 -10.40 -12.25 -5.05
N VAL A 16 -11.10 -12.10 -6.17
CA VAL A 16 -10.52 -11.66 -7.44
C VAL A 16 -10.93 -10.21 -7.65
N THR A 17 -9.98 -9.35 -8.03
CA THR A 17 -10.29 -7.97 -8.41
C THR A 17 -10.88 -7.94 -9.81
N GLY A 18 -11.54 -6.84 -10.16
CA GLY A 18 -11.76 -6.51 -11.57
C GLY A 18 -10.44 -6.22 -12.31
N GLU A 19 -10.55 -5.73 -13.53
CA GLU A 19 -9.43 -5.24 -14.33
C GLU A 19 -8.62 -4.17 -13.57
N LEU A 20 -7.29 -4.27 -13.66
CA LEU A 20 -6.37 -3.37 -12.97
C LEU A 20 -5.65 -2.50 -14.00
N GLU A 21 -6.00 -1.23 -14.02
CA GLU A 21 -5.38 -0.22 -14.87
C GLU A 21 -4.24 0.47 -14.14
N PHE A 22 -3.00 0.15 -14.53
CA PHE A 22 -1.79 0.68 -13.90
C PHE A 22 -1.23 1.94 -14.58
N GLN A 23 -1.74 2.32 -15.75
CA GLN A 23 -1.18 3.41 -16.54
C GLN A 23 -1.08 4.73 -15.76
N VAL A 24 -2.12 5.08 -14.99
CA VAL A 24 -2.13 6.28 -14.14
C VAL A 24 -1.04 6.22 -13.07
N LEU A 25 -0.83 5.06 -12.45
CA LEU A 25 0.21 4.88 -11.43
C LEU A 25 1.59 4.96 -12.07
N THR A 26 1.82 4.25 -13.17
CA THR A 26 3.10 4.28 -13.88
C THR A 26 3.46 5.69 -14.32
N SER A 27 2.51 6.45 -14.89
CA SER A 27 2.72 7.85 -15.26
C SER A 27 3.08 8.71 -14.05
N HIS A 28 2.40 8.53 -12.91
CA HIS A 28 2.71 9.25 -11.67
C HIS A 28 4.16 9.05 -11.23
N PHE A 29 4.67 7.81 -11.26
CA PHE A 29 6.07 7.53 -10.92
C PHE A 29 7.07 8.06 -11.95
N THR A 30 6.74 8.07 -13.25
CA THR A 30 7.70 8.53 -14.29
C THR A 30 7.94 10.04 -14.31
N HIS A 31 7.08 10.83 -13.67
CA HIS A 31 7.13 12.30 -13.75
C HIS A 31 7.70 12.96 -12.48
N LEU A 32 8.10 12.16 -11.49
CA LEU A 32 8.45 12.64 -10.16
C LEU A 32 9.88 12.27 -9.78
N LYS A 33 10.45 12.99 -8.82
CA LYS A 33 11.71 12.57 -8.21
C LYS A 33 11.38 11.49 -7.18
N ASP A 34 12.20 10.45 -7.16
CA ASP A 34 12.09 9.39 -6.17
C ASP A 34 13.17 9.56 -5.10
N PHE A 35 12.79 9.39 -3.84
CA PHE A 35 13.75 9.14 -2.76
C PHE A 35 14.19 7.69 -2.87
N GLN A 36 15.51 7.47 -2.84
CA GLN A 36 16.12 6.16 -2.98
C GLN A 36 16.95 5.87 -1.75
N ASP A 37 16.77 4.67 -1.20
CA ASP A 37 17.56 4.17 -0.08
C ASP A 37 17.62 2.63 -0.14
N THR A 38 18.68 2.03 0.41
CA THR A 38 18.80 0.58 0.53
C THR A 38 18.69 0.20 2.01
N ASP A 39 17.61 -0.46 2.39
CA ASP A 39 17.31 -0.83 3.78
C ASP A 39 16.67 -2.23 3.84
N SER A 40 15.60 -2.41 4.60
CA SER A 40 15.05 -3.70 5.01
C SER A 40 13.55 -3.80 4.81
N LEU A 41 13.02 -5.02 4.86
CA LEU A 41 11.57 -5.25 4.91
C LEU A 41 10.97 -4.68 6.19
N THR A 42 9.78 -4.06 6.09
CA THR A 42 9.05 -3.47 7.23
C THR A 42 8.21 -4.48 8.02
N THR A 43 8.22 -5.74 7.62
CA THR A 43 7.56 -6.87 8.31
C THR A 43 8.59 -7.85 8.89
N PRO A 44 8.21 -8.70 9.87
CA PRO A 44 9.13 -9.64 10.51
C PRO A 44 9.97 -10.47 9.55
N CYS A 45 11.13 -10.90 10.06
CA CYS A 45 12.35 -11.32 9.35
C CYS A 45 13.20 -10.16 8.79
N CYS A 46 12.64 -8.95 8.65
CA CYS A 46 13.37 -7.69 8.45
C CYS A 46 14.55 -7.79 7.48
N ILE A 47 14.38 -8.54 6.38
CA ILE A 47 15.48 -8.88 5.46
C ILE A 47 16.05 -7.58 4.89
N GLU A 48 17.36 -7.40 5.03
CA GLU A 48 18.12 -6.24 4.54
C GLU A 48 18.47 -6.35 3.04
N GLY A 49 18.95 -5.27 2.46
CA GLY A 49 19.36 -5.19 1.05
C GLY A 49 18.19 -4.91 0.09
N VAL A 50 17.12 -4.26 0.58
CA VAL A 50 15.96 -3.86 -0.20
C VAL A 50 16.15 -2.44 -0.71
N ASP A 51 16.18 -2.29 -2.04
CA ASP A 51 16.17 -0.97 -2.67
C ASP A 51 14.75 -0.38 -2.64
N TRP A 52 14.57 0.66 -1.83
CA TRP A 52 13.32 1.40 -1.69
C TRP A 52 13.28 2.58 -2.66
N TYR A 53 12.16 2.71 -3.38
CA TYR A 53 11.84 3.83 -4.25
C TYR A 53 10.55 4.48 -3.76
N LEU A 54 10.65 5.70 -3.26
CA LEU A 54 9.50 6.44 -2.74
C LEU A 54 9.23 7.69 -3.60
N SER A 55 8.05 7.74 -4.21
CA SER A 55 7.58 8.92 -4.95
C SER A 55 7.46 10.12 -4.02
N ASP A 56 7.94 11.28 -4.47
CA ASP A 56 7.84 12.55 -3.74
C ASP A 56 6.43 13.18 -3.73
N ALA A 57 5.46 12.61 -4.47
CA ALA A 57 4.08 13.10 -4.49
C ALA A 57 3.06 12.03 -4.08
N ALA A 58 2.09 12.45 -3.26
CA ALA A 58 1.01 11.59 -2.82
C ALA A 58 -0.01 11.33 -3.94
N LEU A 59 -0.56 10.12 -3.96
CA LEU A 59 -1.74 9.79 -4.76
C LEU A 59 -3.00 10.29 -4.06
N SER A 60 -3.92 10.86 -4.83
CA SER A 60 -5.24 11.24 -4.31
C SER A 60 -6.04 10.00 -3.91
N CYS A 61 -6.65 10.02 -2.73
CA CYS A 61 -7.54 8.96 -2.25
C CYS A 61 -8.84 9.57 -1.75
N ASP A 62 -9.97 8.99 -2.15
CA ASP A 62 -11.27 9.44 -1.66
C ASP A 62 -11.55 8.92 -0.24
N MET A 63 -12.29 9.72 0.53
CA MET A 63 -12.56 9.43 1.95
C MET A 63 -13.37 8.14 2.15
N LYS A 64 -14.21 7.76 1.19
CA LYS A 64 -15.01 6.53 1.25
C LYS A 64 -14.12 5.31 1.07
N GLY A 65 -13.20 5.34 0.10
CA GLY A 65 -12.16 4.34 -0.11
C GLY A 65 -11.28 4.17 1.13
N TYR A 66 -10.73 5.29 1.64
CA TYR A 66 -9.93 5.30 2.87
C TYR A 66 -10.69 4.67 4.05
N SER A 67 -11.92 5.11 4.29
CA SER A 67 -12.73 4.62 5.40
C SER A 67 -13.09 3.14 5.26
N THR A 68 -13.29 2.64 4.04
CA THR A 68 -13.60 1.23 3.79
C THR A 68 -12.41 0.34 4.11
N VAL A 69 -11.20 0.77 3.72
CA VAL A 69 -9.95 0.06 4.04
C VAL A 69 -9.67 0.11 5.54
N LYS A 70 -9.86 1.28 6.18
CA LYS A 70 -9.62 1.48 7.61
C LYS A 70 -10.59 0.68 8.49
N LYS A 71 -11.91 0.82 8.28
CA LYS A 71 -12.95 0.18 9.10
C LYS A 71 -12.88 -1.34 9.09
N ARG A 72 -12.53 -1.93 7.95
CA ARG A 72 -12.39 -3.40 7.82
C ARG A 72 -11.14 -3.95 8.50
N ARG A 73 -10.23 -3.08 8.95
CA ARG A 73 -8.94 -3.44 9.56
C ARG A 73 -8.75 -2.75 10.91
N ASN A 74 -9.84 -2.60 11.68
CA ASN A 74 -9.85 -1.85 12.94
C ASN A 74 -9.00 -2.45 14.08
N ASP A 75 -8.28 -3.56 13.90
CA ASP A 75 -7.63 -4.24 15.03
C ASP A 75 -6.09 -4.17 15.07
N ILE A 76 -5.38 -3.65 14.05
CA ILE A 76 -3.91 -3.59 14.10
C ILE A 76 -3.39 -2.34 13.37
N GLN A 77 -2.68 -1.48 14.08
CA GLN A 77 -1.76 -0.50 13.50
C GLN A 77 -0.65 -1.30 12.78
N ARG A 78 -0.75 -1.43 11.44
CA ARG A 78 0.14 -2.29 10.62
C ARG A 78 1.40 -1.60 10.12
N ALA A 79 1.58 -0.34 10.49
CA ALA A 79 2.81 0.39 10.22
C ALA A 79 3.84 0.03 11.28
N ARG A 80 5.07 -0.26 10.85
CA ARG A 80 6.24 -0.29 11.73
C ARG A 80 6.55 1.15 12.15
N TYR A 81 6.91 1.35 13.41
CA TYR A 81 7.36 2.67 13.89
C TYR A 81 8.70 3.05 13.24
N THR A 82 8.92 4.35 13.06
CA THR A 82 10.24 4.87 12.67
C THR A 82 11.16 4.88 13.88
N LEU A 83 12.43 4.57 13.68
CA LEU A 83 13.46 4.82 14.69
C LEU A 83 13.81 6.31 14.61
N GLY A 84 13.73 7.01 15.74
CA GLY A 84 14.06 8.44 15.87
C GLY A 84 15.51 8.66 16.26
#